data_AF-A0A409WM83-F1
#
_entry.id   AF-A0A409WM83-F1
#
_cell.length_a   1.000
_cell.length_b   1.000
_cell.length_c   1.000
_cell.angle_alpha   90.00
_cell.angle_beta   90.00
_cell.angle_gamma   90.00
#
_symmetry.space_group_name_H-M   'P 1'
#
loop_
_entity.id
_entity.type
_entity.pdbx_description
1 polymer ?
#
loop_
_entity_poly.entity_id
_entity_poly.type
_entity_poly.pdbx_seq_one_letter_code
_entity_poly.pdbx_strand_id
1 'polypeptide(L)'
;GEGQAYKRRSFVLQCWDLQSSTCIAARELRRFGGMAINKTASDGGLIAILNPQYVRFYHLKVSQPLDDTSSVEIIGLDHRAADPDNGFMTLATFAEETHGLHFFSGASLVTKDSNGRLFIRDITRPQISTEIQNPELVQSTPLVDIIITRDFILALRLTTLEMYAFPSAGGSTNNAILEPVYVYKLPWRVDNAVMTIRRRPGVRKFNDIYVVLRFGSYYPWAINLLHHYEIRPNRFFNDGPISAVNLPYQFPPVLQETIASPVRLHATSDLAVGPYGTVLWTDSHTEDYFNHADRGQRLAGRFSTYIGDGDDDEVELSDQIATASAASVYAYQEEDSWVRVALDEAEGRIALGRDDGVISILEFI
;
A
#
# COMPACT_ATOMS: atom_id res chain seq x y z
N GLY A 1 35.76 -14.04 30.64
CA GLY A 1 35.13 -13.73 29.35
C GLY A 1 34.00 -12.78 29.63
N GLU A 2 34.24 -11.48 29.43
CA GLU A 2 33.23 -10.45 29.65
C GLU A 2 32.14 -10.58 28.58
N GLY A 3 30.90 -10.77 29.01
CA GLY A 3 29.75 -10.87 28.12
C GLY A 3 29.53 -9.53 27.43
N GLN A 4 29.77 -9.48 26.13
CA GLN A 4 29.43 -8.33 25.29
C GLN A 4 27.92 -8.09 25.40
N ALA A 5 27.53 -7.02 26.08
CA ALA A 5 26.13 -6.63 26.19
C ALA A 5 25.61 -6.31 24.78
N TYR A 6 24.75 -7.17 24.24
CA TYR A 6 24.08 -6.91 22.96
C TYR A 6 23.31 -5.60 23.08
N LYS A 7 23.77 -4.56 22.37
CA LYS A 7 23.08 -3.27 22.27
C LYS A 7 21.72 -3.52 21.64
N ARG A 8 20.66 -3.42 22.46
CA ARG A 8 19.29 -3.65 22.03
C ARG A 8 18.89 -2.52 21.08
N ARG A 9 18.40 -2.87 19.90
CA ARG A 9 17.81 -1.89 18.97
C ARG A 9 16.52 -1.35 19.57
N SER A 10 16.35 -0.04 19.53
CA SER A 10 15.11 0.68 19.83
C SER A 10 14.61 1.34 18.56
N PHE A 11 13.29 1.42 18.42
CA PHE A 11 12.61 2.12 17.34
C PHE A 11 11.75 3.22 17.97
N VAL A 12 11.56 4.32 17.26
CA VAL A 12 10.70 5.41 17.73
C VAL A 12 9.64 5.65 16.66
N LEU A 13 8.38 5.57 17.05
CA LEU A 13 7.26 6.04 16.24
C LEU A 13 6.92 7.45 16.69
N GLN A 14 6.76 8.38 15.74
CA GLN A 14 6.36 9.75 16.02
C GLN A 14 5.22 10.16 15.09
N CYS A 15 4.31 10.97 15.59
CA CYS A 15 3.31 11.69 14.83
C CYS A 15 3.55 13.18 15.02
N TRP A 16 3.60 13.91 13.91
CA TRP A 16 3.89 15.33 13.88
C TRP A 16 2.68 16.07 13.32
N ASP A 17 2.29 17.16 13.98
CA ASP A 17 1.39 18.14 13.40
C ASP A 17 2.19 19.01 12.43
N LEU A 18 1.82 18.97 11.15
CA LEU A 18 2.52 19.69 10.09
C LEU A 18 2.31 21.20 10.18
N GLN A 19 1.19 21.68 10.74
CA GLN A 19 0.92 23.11 10.84
C GLN A 19 1.80 23.77 11.91
N SER A 20 1.91 23.13 13.08
CA SER A 20 2.76 23.63 14.17
C SER A 20 4.20 23.15 14.09
N SER A 21 4.51 22.17 13.23
CA SER A 21 5.80 21.47 13.18
C SER A 21 6.21 20.90 14.55
N THR A 22 5.24 20.41 15.32
CA THR A 22 5.48 19.82 16.64
C THR A 22 5.15 18.33 16.66
N CYS A 23 5.94 17.57 17.41
CA CYS A 23 5.64 16.17 17.71
C CYS A 23 4.47 16.13 18.68
N ILE A 24 3.34 15.55 18.27
CA ILE A 24 2.13 15.45 19.07
C ILE A 24 1.94 14.07 19.70
N ALA A 25 2.63 13.06 19.18
CA ALA A 25 2.66 11.73 19.76
C ALA A 25 4.00 11.03 19.48
N ALA A 26 4.55 10.34 20.47
CA ALA A 26 5.79 9.58 20.38
C ALA A 26 5.65 8.26 21.15
N ARG A 27 6.23 7.18 20.61
CA ARG A 27 6.25 5.89 21.29
C ARG A 27 7.55 5.17 20.99
N GLU A 28 8.28 4.81 22.05
CA GLU A 28 9.44 3.94 21.93
C GLU A 28 9.00 2.48 21.82
N LEU A 29 9.46 1.81 20.77
CA LEU A 29 9.22 0.41 20.53
C LEU A 29 10.54 -0.35 20.72
N ARG A 30 10.57 -1.22 21.71
CA ARG A 30 11.74 -2.08 21.97
C ARG A 30 11.92 -3.16 20.91
N ARG A 31 10.89 -3.38 20.10
CA ARG A 31 10.82 -4.34 19.00
C ARG A 31 9.84 -3.85 17.96
N PHE A 32 10.10 -4.22 16.72
CA PHE A 32 9.32 -3.79 15.59
C PHE A 32 9.35 -4.90 14.54
N GLY A 33 8.22 -5.55 14.32
CA GLY A 33 8.04 -6.55 13.27
C GLY A 33 7.46 -5.98 11.98
N GLY A 34 6.82 -4.80 12.06
CA GLY A 34 6.20 -4.12 10.93
C GLY A 34 5.12 -3.15 11.39
N MET A 35 4.65 -2.33 10.46
CA MET A 35 3.50 -1.44 10.68
C MET A 35 2.63 -1.37 9.42
N ALA A 36 1.36 -1.03 9.60
CA ALA A 36 0.47 -0.62 8.53
C ALA A 36 -0.34 0.59 8.98
N ILE A 37 -0.46 1.60 8.11
CA ILE A 37 -1.23 2.82 8.36
C ILE A 37 -2.60 2.66 7.71
N ASN A 38 -3.66 3.06 8.41
CA ASN A 38 -5.02 2.95 7.91
C ASN A 38 -5.28 3.94 6.76
N LYS A 39 -5.45 3.42 5.54
CA LYS A 39 -5.64 4.23 4.32
C LYS A 39 -7.00 4.94 4.22
N THR A 40 -8.00 4.63 5.06
CA THR A 40 -9.37 5.17 4.93
C THR A 40 -9.93 5.84 6.19
N ALA A 41 -9.16 5.94 7.27
CA ALA A 41 -9.65 6.53 8.52
C ALA A 41 -9.88 8.05 8.36
N SER A 42 -11.14 8.47 8.45
CA SER A 42 -11.57 9.88 8.32
C SER A 42 -11.32 10.73 9.56
N ASP A 43 -11.08 10.16 10.75
CA ASP A 43 -11.19 10.92 12.01
C ASP A 43 -10.15 10.59 13.09
N GLY A 44 -8.92 10.19 12.75
CA GLY A 44 -7.89 10.08 13.80
C GLY A 44 -6.65 9.24 13.55
N GLY A 45 -6.41 8.78 12.31
CA GLY A 45 -5.18 8.09 11.92
C GLY A 45 -4.90 6.83 12.74
N LEU A 46 -5.42 5.67 12.31
CA LEU A 46 -5.13 4.40 12.97
C LEU A 46 -3.85 3.76 12.43
N ILE A 47 -3.06 3.18 13.31
CA ILE A 47 -1.83 2.46 12.98
C ILE A 47 -1.89 1.07 13.59
N ALA A 48 -1.57 0.05 12.80
CA ALA A 48 -1.34 -1.30 13.29
C ALA A 48 0.17 -1.51 13.45
N ILE A 49 0.62 -2.01 14.60
CA ILE A 49 2.02 -2.36 14.88
C ILE A 49 2.13 -3.83 15.20
N LEU A 50 3.06 -4.51 14.53
CA LEU A 50 3.42 -5.88 14.85
C LEU A 50 4.54 -5.88 15.88
N ASN A 51 4.23 -6.35 17.09
CA ASN A 51 5.18 -6.48 18.18
C ASN A 51 5.54 -7.96 18.34
N PRO A 52 6.72 -8.41 17.87
CA PRO A 52 7.15 -9.78 18.10
C PRO A 52 7.46 -9.95 19.59
N GLN A 53 6.61 -10.68 20.30
CA GLN A 53 6.94 -11.04 21.68
C GLN A 53 8.08 -12.05 21.64
N TYR A 54 8.90 -12.01 22.68
CA TYR A 54 9.95 -13.00 22.87
C TYR A 54 9.61 -13.54 24.22
N VAL A 55 9.20 -14.78 24.26
CA VAL A 55 9.07 -15.42 25.55
C VAL A 55 10.49 -15.60 26.08
N ARG A 56 10.88 -14.71 27.00
CA ARG A 56 12.12 -14.89 27.75
C ARG A 56 11.92 -16.11 28.64
N PHE A 57 12.50 -17.23 28.25
CA PHE A 57 12.77 -18.35 29.13
C PHE A 57 13.72 -17.90 30.24
N TYR A 58 13.16 -17.47 31.37
CA TYR A 58 13.86 -17.61 32.63
C TYR A 58 13.38 -18.93 33.27
N HIS A 59 14.21 -19.95 33.10
CA HIS A 59 14.50 -20.91 34.17
C HIS A 59 13.50 -22.03 34.54
N LEU A 60 12.71 -22.60 33.63
CA LEU A 60 12.14 -23.93 33.86
C LEU A 60 12.34 -24.84 32.64
N LYS A 61 13.07 -25.93 32.88
CA LYS A 61 13.36 -27.02 31.93
C LYS A 61 12.09 -27.79 31.56
N VAL A 62 11.15 -27.16 30.86
CA VAL A 62 10.03 -27.85 30.23
C VAL A 62 10.21 -27.74 28.72
N SER A 63 10.51 -28.88 28.12
CA SER A 63 10.86 -29.09 26.72
C SER A 63 9.62 -29.12 25.82
N GLN A 64 8.81 -28.07 25.84
CA GLN A 64 7.81 -27.84 24.79
C GLN A 64 8.25 -26.64 23.94
N PRO A 65 8.20 -26.76 22.60
CA PRO A 65 8.40 -25.60 21.72
C PRO A 65 7.31 -24.60 22.08
N LEU A 66 7.74 -23.44 22.57
CA LEU A 66 6.84 -22.40 23.01
C LEU A 66 6.54 -21.55 21.78
N ASP A 67 5.27 -21.51 21.38
CA ASP A 67 4.81 -20.84 20.17
C ASP A 67 5.33 -19.41 20.11
N ASP A 68 5.87 -19.02 18.96
CA ASP A 68 6.37 -17.67 18.67
C ASP A 68 5.18 -16.71 18.55
N THR A 69 4.58 -16.35 19.70
CA THR A 69 3.37 -15.53 19.72
C THR A 69 3.73 -14.08 19.47
N SER A 70 3.50 -13.59 18.27
CA SER A 70 3.43 -12.15 17.99
C SER A 70 2.13 -11.54 18.51
N SER A 71 2.14 -10.25 18.81
CA SER A 71 0.92 -9.48 19.06
C SER A 71 0.82 -8.31 18.08
N VAL A 72 -0.39 -8.05 17.59
CA VAL A 72 -0.71 -6.86 16.81
C VAL A 72 -1.40 -5.86 17.73
N GLU A 73 -0.86 -4.65 17.77
CA GLU A 73 -1.41 -3.52 18.53
C GLU A 73 -2.05 -2.54 17.54
N ILE A 74 -3.32 -2.19 17.75
CA ILE A 74 -3.97 -1.09 17.03
C ILE A 74 -3.85 0.15 17.91
N ILE A 75 -3.24 1.20 17.36
CA ILE A 75 -2.90 2.42 18.05
C ILE A 75 -3.61 3.58 17.36
N GLY A 76 -4.12 4.51 18.15
CA GLY A 76 -4.65 5.79 17.69
C GLY A 76 -4.01 6.96 18.43
N LEU A 77 -4.35 8.17 18.01
CA LEU A 77 -3.90 9.40 18.65
C LEU A 77 -4.82 9.76 19.83
N ASP A 78 -4.21 10.11 20.96
CA ASP A 78 -4.89 10.79 22.06
C ASP A 78 -4.65 12.30 21.97
N HIS A 79 -5.57 13.01 21.32
CA HIS A 79 -5.51 14.47 21.17
C HIS A 79 -5.63 15.24 22.49
N ARG A 80 -5.91 14.56 23.60
CA ARG A 80 -5.98 15.18 24.94
C ARG A 80 -4.70 15.01 25.74
N ALA A 81 -3.74 14.24 25.23
CA ALA A 81 -2.45 14.08 25.88
C ALA A 81 -1.73 15.42 25.98
N ALA A 82 -1.20 15.72 27.18
CA ALA A 82 -0.47 16.96 27.43
C ALA A 82 0.99 16.88 26.96
N ASP A 83 1.51 15.66 26.78
CA ASP A 83 2.87 15.39 26.33
C ASP A 83 2.88 14.38 25.17
N PRO A 84 3.89 14.43 24.28
CA PRO A 84 3.94 13.53 23.14
C PRO A 84 4.12 12.06 23.52
N ASP A 85 4.83 11.75 24.62
CA ASP A 85 5.09 10.37 25.04
C ASP A 85 3.80 9.60 25.39
N ASN A 86 2.75 10.33 25.77
CA ASN A 86 1.41 9.80 26.02
C ASN A 86 0.42 10.04 24.86
N GLY A 87 0.87 10.64 23.75
CA GLY A 87 0.01 10.98 22.61
C GLY A 87 -0.47 9.78 21.78
N PHE A 88 0.14 8.60 21.96
CA PHE A 88 -0.35 7.35 21.35
C PHE A 88 -1.07 6.49 22.38
N MET A 89 -2.31 6.12 22.09
CA MET A 89 -3.09 5.17 22.91
C MET A 89 -3.30 3.85 22.18
N THR A 90 -3.19 2.73 22.92
CA THR A 90 -3.49 1.40 22.37
C THR A 90 -4.99 1.14 22.47
N LEU A 91 -5.65 1.00 21.32
CA LEU A 91 -7.10 0.80 21.21
C LEU A 91 -7.48 -0.67 21.28
N ALA A 92 -6.67 -1.53 20.68
CA ALA A 92 -6.88 -2.98 20.68
C ALA A 92 -5.54 -3.71 20.66
N THR A 93 -5.52 -4.92 21.19
CA THR A 93 -4.38 -5.84 21.08
C THR A 93 -4.93 -7.24 20.87
N PHE A 94 -4.42 -7.94 19.89
CA PHE A 94 -4.72 -9.35 19.69
C PHE A 94 -3.43 -10.15 19.51
N ALA A 95 -3.39 -11.32 20.13
CA ALA A 95 -2.24 -12.21 20.17
C ALA A 95 -2.51 -13.40 19.24
N GLU A 96 -1.89 -13.38 18.07
CA GLU A 96 -2.02 -14.41 17.05
C GLU A 96 -0.72 -14.55 16.28
N GLU A 97 -0.49 -15.74 15.71
CA GLU A 97 0.68 -16.03 14.88
C GLU A 97 0.64 -15.15 13.61
N THR A 98 1.40 -14.06 13.64
CA THR A 98 1.49 -13.04 12.61
C THR A 98 2.95 -12.68 12.40
N HIS A 99 3.47 -12.98 11.23
CA HIS A 99 4.83 -12.67 10.84
C HIS A 99 4.94 -11.40 9.97
N GLY A 100 3.82 -10.83 9.53
CA GLY A 100 3.83 -9.59 8.76
C GLY A 100 2.51 -8.84 8.76
N LEU A 101 2.60 -7.50 8.63
CA LEU A 101 1.48 -6.62 8.31
C LEU A 101 1.66 -6.12 6.88
N HIS A 102 0.63 -6.26 6.06
CA HIS A 102 0.68 -5.84 4.65
C HIS A 102 -0.15 -4.60 4.37
N PHE A 103 -1.33 -4.50 4.95
CA PHE A 103 -2.27 -3.44 4.61
C PHE A 103 -3.27 -3.18 5.73
N PHE A 104 -3.69 -1.92 5.86
CA PHE A 104 -4.72 -1.52 6.80
C PHE A 104 -5.65 -0.50 6.14
N SER A 105 -6.95 -0.78 6.14
CA SER A 105 -7.97 0.16 5.66
C SER A 105 -9.28 -0.08 6.39
N GLY A 106 -9.81 0.97 7.00
CA GLY A 106 -11.08 0.98 7.69
C GLY A 106 -10.99 0.07 8.91
N ALA A 107 -11.85 -0.94 8.97
CA ALA A 107 -11.76 -1.98 10.00
C ALA A 107 -10.92 -3.19 9.56
N SER A 108 -10.44 -3.25 8.31
CA SER A 108 -9.82 -4.43 7.73
C SER A 108 -8.30 -4.34 7.78
N LEU A 109 -7.67 -5.34 8.41
CA LEU A 109 -6.23 -5.51 8.47
C LEU A 109 -5.81 -6.77 7.70
N VAL A 110 -4.77 -6.67 6.88
CA VAL A 110 -4.17 -7.81 6.19
C VAL A 110 -2.90 -8.24 6.90
N THR A 111 -2.91 -9.44 7.43
CA THR A 111 -1.80 -10.07 8.14
C THR A 111 -1.25 -11.26 7.37
N LYS A 112 0.03 -11.58 7.57
CA LYS A 112 0.70 -12.76 7.03
C LYS A 112 1.18 -13.65 8.16
N ASP A 113 0.95 -14.95 8.08
CA ASP A 113 1.45 -15.92 9.07
C ASP A 113 2.87 -16.44 8.72
N SER A 114 3.38 -17.40 9.51
CA SER A 114 4.69 -18.03 9.30
C SER A 114 4.80 -18.81 7.99
N ASN A 115 3.69 -19.36 7.51
CA ASN A 115 3.59 -20.12 6.26
C ASN A 115 3.38 -19.22 5.04
N GLY A 116 3.25 -17.92 5.26
CA GLY A 116 3.03 -16.92 4.24
C GLY A 116 1.60 -16.81 3.72
N ARG A 117 0.64 -17.44 4.41
CA ARG A 117 -0.80 -17.28 4.15
C ARG A 117 -1.25 -15.89 4.55
N LEU A 118 -2.20 -15.34 3.79
CA LEU A 118 -2.73 -14.01 4.00
C LEU A 118 -4.11 -14.09 4.63
N PHE A 119 -4.30 -13.34 5.70
CA PHE A 119 -5.56 -13.27 6.43
C PHE A 119 -6.06 -11.83 6.45
N ILE A 120 -7.35 -11.66 6.18
CA ILE A 120 -8.08 -10.42 6.42
C ILE A 120 -8.75 -10.55 7.78
N ARG A 121 -8.54 -9.53 8.61
CA ARG A 121 -9.04 -9.46 9.98
C ARG A 121 -9.85 -8.20 10.17
N ASP A 122 -10.96 -8.33 10.88
CA ASP A 122 -11.76 -7.20 11.33
C ASP A 122 -11.22 -6.75 12.70
N ILE A 123 -10.66 -5.54 12.81
CA ILE A 123 -10.09 -5.05 14.08
C ILE A 123 -11.15 -4.91 15.18
N THR A 124 -12.44 -4.82 14.83
CA THR A 124 -13.53 -4.77 15.80
C THR A 124 -13.90 -6.15 16.33
N ARG A 125 -13.54 -7.20 15.58
CA ARG A 125 -13.79 -8.62 15.87
C ARG A 125 -12.58 -9.45 15.46
N PRO A 126 -11.41 -9.28 16.12
CA PRO A 126 -10.13 -9.84 15.68
C PRO A 126 -10.12 -11.37 15.60
N GLN A 127 -11.00 -12.03 16.34
CA GLN A 127 -11.23 -13.49 16.31
C GLN A 127 -11.80 -13.98 14.97
N ILE A 128 -12.33 -13.09 14.13
CA ILE A 128 -12.81 -13.42 12.79
C ILE A 128 -11.68 -13.12 11.82
N SER A 129 -11.09 -14.19 11.30
CA SER A 129 -10.13 -14.13 10.21
C SER A 129 -10.67 -14.85 8.98
N THR A 130 -10.39 -14.27 7.82
CA THR A 130 -10.71 -14.84 6.51
C THR A 130 -9.42 -15.01 5.73
N GLU A 131 -9.08 -16.23 5.35
CA GLU A 131 -7.91 -16.50 4.51
C GLU A 131 -8.22 -16.10 3.06
N ILE A 132 -7.28 -15.45 2.38
CA ILE A 132 -7.35 -15.25 0.92
C ILE A 132 -6.32 -16.15 0.23
N GLN A 133 -6.82 -17.05 -0.62
CA GLN A 133 -5.99 -18.07 -1.28
C GLN A 133 -6.31 -18.12 -2.77
N ASN A 134 -5.28 -18.14 -3.61
CA ASN A 134 -5.43 -18.48 -5.02
C ASN A 134 -4.90 -19.91 -5.23
N PRO A 135 -5.77 -20.91 -5.47
CA PRO A 135 -5.35 -22.30 -5.61
C PRO A 135 -4.51 -22.56 -6.87
N GLU A 136 -4.55 -21.67 -7.86
CA GLU A 136 -3.76 -21.80 -9.09
C GLU A 136 -2.29 -21.42 -8.90
N LEU A 137 -1.94 -20.78 -7.78
CA LEU A 137 -0.58 -20.34 -7.50
C LEU A 137 0.12 -21.32 -6.53
N VAL A 138 1.23 -21.88 -6.99
CA VAL A 138 2.02 -22.93 -6.29
C VAL A 138 2.73 -22.39 -5.03
N GLN A 139 2.77 -21.07 -4.83
CA GLN A 139 3.45 -20.42 -3.71
C GLN A 139 2.70 -19.17 -3.25
N SER A 140 2.96 -18.73 -2.00
CA SER A 140 2.49 -17.44 -1.49
C SER A 140 3.22 -16.30 -2.22
N THR A 141 2.72 -15.90 -3.39
CA THR A 141 3.22 -14.74 -4.11
C THR A 141 3.01 -13.49 -3.24
N PRO A 142 4.05 -12.66 -3.06
CA PRO A 142 3.93 -11.42 -2.30
C PRO A 142 2.77 -10.56 -2.80
N LEU A 143 2.02 -10.00 -1.84
CA LEU A 143 1.05 -8.97 -2.10
C LEU A 143 1.78 -7.64 -2.30
N VAL A 144 1.50 -6.96 -3.41
CA VAL A 144 2.09 -5.66 -3.76
C VAL A 144 1.21 -4.54 -3.23
N ASP A 145 -0.08 -4.55 -3.56
CA ASP A 145 -1.07 -3.65 -2.99
C ASP A 145 -2.45 -4.32 -2.98
N ILE A 146 -3.41 -3.73 -2.27
CA ILE A 146 -4.74 -4.28 -2.11
C ILE A 146 -5.76 -3.17 -1.88
N ILE A 147 -6.95 -3.36 -2.44
CA ILE A 147 -8.14 -2.56 -2.15
C ILE A 147 -9.14 -3.48 -1.45
N ILE A 148 -9.63 -3.04 -0.30
CA ILE A 148 -10.68 -3.75 0.45
C ILE A 148 -11.89 -2.83 0.54
N THR A 149 -13.02 -3.29 0.02
CA THR A 149 -14.32 -2.63 0.14
C THR A 149 -15.24 -3.46 1.04
N ARG A 150 -16.52 -3.08 1.13
CA ARG A 150 -17.51 -3.90 1.83
C ARG A 150 -17.90 -5.16 1.05
N ASP A 151 -17.78 -5.12 -0.27
CA ASP A 151 -18.35 -6.13 -1.16
C ASP A 151 -17.27 -7.06 -1.75
N PHE A 152 -16.06 -6.54 -1.96
CA PHE A 152 -14.97 -7.30 -2.57
C PHE A 152 -13.59 -6.86 -2.08
N ILE A 153 -12.61 -7.70 -2.41
CA ILE A 153 -11.18 -7.43 -2.31
C ILE A 153 -10.59 -7.46 -3.72
N LEU A 154 -9.74 -6.50 -4.04
CA LEU A 154 -8.90 -6.51 -5.23
C LEU A 154 -7.44 -6.56 -4.79
N ALA A 155 -6.79 -7.69 -4.99
CA ALA A 155 -5.42 -7.95 -4.58
C ALA A 155 -4.49 -7.93 -5.80
N LEU A 156 -3.48 -7.07 -5.75
CA LEU A 156 -2.40 -7.03 -6.74
C LEU A 156 -1.21 -7.80 -6.20
N ARG A 157 -0.84 -8.87 -6.90
CA ARG A 157 0.35 -9.67 -6.62
C ARG A 157 1.42 -9.40 -7.67
N LEU A 158 2.57 -10.06 -7.51
CA LEU A 158 3.68 -9.94 -8.45
C LEU A 158 3.31 -10.25 -9.91
N THR A 159 2.34 -11.12 -10.20
CA THR A 159 2.01 -11.51 -11.60
C THR A 159 0.53 -11.59 -11.88
N THR A 160 -0.31 -11.31 -10.88
CA THR A 160 -1.76 -11.49 -10.97
C THR A 160 -2.48 -10.33 -10.32
N LEU A 161 -3.63 -9.98 -10.88
CA LEU A 161 -4.63 -9.12 -10.26
C LEU A 161 -5.86 -9.97 -9.97
N GLU A 162 -6.21 -10.08 -8.71
CA GLU A 162 -7.17 -11.07 -8.20
C GLU A 162 -8.34 -10.37 -7.52
N MET A 163 -9.57 -10.71 -7.92
CA MET A 163 -10.78 -10.22 -7.28
C MET A 163 -11.40 -11.31 -6.44
N TYR A 164 -11.64 -11.04 -5.16
CA TYR A 164 -12.35 -11.92 -4.24
C TYR A 164 -13.67 -11.29 -3.83
N ALA A 165 -14.74 -12.07 -3.83
CA ALA A 165 -16.05 -11.62 -3.34
C ALA A 165 -16.19 -11.93 -1.85
N PHE A 166 -16.71 -10.99 -1.06
CA PHE A 166 -17.20 -11.35 0.27
C PHE A 166 -18.52 -12.12 0.17
N PRO A 167 -18.75 -13.13 1.02
CA PRO A 167 -20.03 -13.82 1.04
C PRO A 167 -21.15 -12.85 1.42
N SER A 168 -22.31 -12.98 0.77
CA SER A 168 -23.48 -12.15 1.07
C SER A 168 -23.86 -12.23 2.54
N ALA A 169 -24.39 -11.13 3.09
CA ALA A 169 -24.79 -10.99 4.49
C ALA A 169 -25.70 -12.15 4.94
N GLY A 170 -25.11 -13.15 5.60
CA GLY A 170 -25.78 -14.40 5.97
C GLY A 170 -24.86 -15.62 5.96
N GLY A 171 -23.78 -15.61 5.16
CA GLY A 171 -22.73 -16.62 5.24
C GLY A 171 -21.85 -16.39 6.48
N SER A 172 -21.68 -17.41 7.34
CA SER A 172 -20.69 -17.33 8.42
C SER A 172 -19.29 -17.28 7.82
N THR A 173 -18.55 -16.20 8.05
CA THR A 173 -17.18 -16.00 7.56
C THR A 173 -16.10 -16.53 8.49
N ASN A 174 -16.46 -17.13 9.63
CA ASN A 174 -15.48 -17.60 10.61
C ASN A 174 -14.55 -18.63 9.97
N ASN A 175 -13.28 -18.25 9.79
CA ASN A 175 -12.24 -19.08 9.18
C ASN A 175 -12.57 -19.54 7.75
N ALA A 176 -13.30 -18.71 6.99
CA ALA A 176 -13.54 -18.96 5.59
C ALA A 176 -12.25 -18.76 4.77
N ILE A 177 -12.04 -19.62 3.78
CA ILE A 177 -11.05 -19.44 2.73
C ILE A 177 -11.77 -18.81 1.54
N LEU A 178 -11.34 -17.63 1.11
CA LEU A 178 -11.82 -16.98 -0.09
C LEU A 178 -10.91 -17.31 -1.27
N GLU A 179 -11.52 -17.83 -2.32
CA GLU A 179 -10.90 -18.02 -3.63
C GLU A 179 -11.25 -16.85 -4.55
N PRO A 180 -10.38 -16.48 -5.50
CA PRO A 180 -10.66 -15.39 -6.41
C PRO A 180 -11.81 -15.77 -7.35
N VAL A 181 -12.78 -14.87 -7.49
CA VAL A 181 -13.86 -14.99 -8.50
C VAL A 181 -13.37 -14.60 -9.90
N TYR A 182 -12.24 -13.90 -9.98
CA TYR A 182 -11.58 -13.52 -11.23
C TYR A 182 -10.08 -13.34 -11.01
N VAL A 183 -9.30 -13.79 -11.99
CA VAL A 183 -7.83 -13.65 -12.01
C VAL A 183 -7.40 -13.11 -13.37
N TYR A 184 -6.75 -11.95 -13.37
CA TYR A 184 -6.05 -11.43 -14.54
C TYR A 184 -4.56 -11.66 -14.41
N LYS A 185 -3.96 -12.37 -15.37
CA LYS A 185 -2.52 -12.59 -15.42
C LYS A 185 -1.84 -11.41 -16.10
N LEU A 186 -0.95 -10.75 -15.36
CA LEU A 186 -0.14 -9.66 -15.89
C LEU A 186 0.91 -10.19 -16.87
N PRO A 187 1.26 -9.41 -17.90
CA PRO A 187 2.23 -9.82 -18.90
C PRO A 187 3.64 -10.00 -18.33
N TRP A 188 3.99 -9.24 -17.29
CA TRP A 188 5.28 -9.31 -16.61
C TRP A 188 5.12 -9.25 -15.09
N ARG A 189 6.22 -9.57 -14.40
CA ARG A 189 6.31 -9.45 -12.95
C ARG A 189 6.30 -7.97 -12.56
N VAL A 190 5.48 -7.60 -11.60
CA VAL A 190 5.44 -6.29 -10.96
C VAL A 190 6.58 -6.18 -9.95
N ASP A 191 7.28 -5.04 -9.98
CA ASP A 191 8.33 -4.70 -9.01
C ASP A 191 7.78 -3.73 -7.95
N ASN A 192 7.10 -2.68 -8.40
CA ASN A 192 6.42 -1.71 -7.54
C ASN A 192 5.05 -1.36 -8.13
N ALA A 193 4.04 -1.18 -7.29
CA ALA A 193 2.73 -0.73 -7.74
C ALA A 193 1.92 -0.12 -6.59
N VAL A 194 0.96 0.71 -6.99
CA VAL A 194 -0.03 1.30 -6.10
C VAL A 194 -1.40 1.31 -6.79
N MET A 195 -2.44 1.11 -5.99
CA MET A 195 -3.82 1.16 -6.43
C MET A 195 -4.63 2.15 -5.60
N THR A 196 -5.58 2.83 -6.24
CA THR A 196 -6.56 3.66 -5.53
C THR A 196 -7.92 3.63 -6.21
N ILE A 197 -8.97 3.76 -5.41
CA ILE A 197 -10.32 3.99 -5.91
C ILE A 197 -10.46 5.49 -6.20
N ARG A 198 -10.77 5.84 -7.44
CA ARG A 198 -10.96 7.23 -7.85
C ARG A 198 -12.14 7.84 -7.08
N ARG A 199 -12.03 9.10 -6.68
CA ARG A 199 -13.14 9.90 -6.17
C ARG A 199 -13.62 10.81 -7.28
N ARG A 200 -14.76 10.47 -7.89
CA ARG A 200 -15.47 11.36 -8.82
C ARG A 200 -16.59 12.08 -8.07
N PRO A 201 -16.81 13.38 -8.32
CA PRO A 201 -18.03 14.04 -7.88
C PRO A 201 -19.23 13.44 -8.64
N GLY A 202 -20.07 12.68 -7.94
CA GLY A 202 -21.26 12.06 -8.55
C GLY A 202 -21.73 10.81 -7.81
N VAL A 203 -22.97 10.41 -8.07
CA VAL A 203 -23.61 9.24 -7.47
C VAL A 203 -23.39 8.03 -8.37
N ARG A 204 -22.16 7.51 -8.44
CA ARG A 204 -21.90 6.18 -9.01
C ARG A 204 -21.71 5.18 -7.88
N LYS A 205 -22.29 3.98 -8.03
CA LYS A 205 -22.14 2.89 -7.06
C LYS A 205 -20.67 2.46 -6.94
N PHE A 206 -19.97 2.41 -8.07
CA PHE A 206 -18.55 2.10 -8.15
C PHE A 206 -17.83 3.21 -8.89
N ASN A 207 -16.65 3.55 -8.40
CA ASN A 207 -15.71 4.42 -9.11
C ASN A 207 -14.63 3.56 -9.76
N ASP A 208 -13.96 4.11 -10.77
CA ASP A 208 -12.83 3.46 -11.40
C ASP A 208 -11.70 3.22 -10.40
N ILE A 209 -10.89 2.22 -10.68
CA ILE A 209 -9.69 1.92 -9.91
C ILE A 209 -8.48 2.23 -10.78
N TYR A 210 -7.61 3.08 -10.27
CA TYR A 210 -6.32 3.35 -10.88
C TYR A 210 -5.31 2.36 -10.34
N VAL A 211 -4.54 1.78 -11.26
CA VAL A 211 -3.46 0.86 -10.97
C VAL A 211 -2.23 1.41 -11.67
N VAL A 212 -1.30 1.96 -10.89
CA VAL A 212 -0.01 2.42 -11.40
C VAL A 212 1.03 1.41 -10.98
N LEU A 213 1.77 0.87 -11.95
CA LEU A 213 2.75 -0.15 -11.69
C LEU A 213 4.01 0.03 -12.52
N ARG A 214 5.10 -0.54 -12.02
CA ARG A 214 6.34 -0.79 -12.74
C ARG A 214 6.54 -2.28 -12.85
N PHE A 215 6.84 -2.75 -14.05
CA PHE A 215 7.26 -4.12 -14.25
C PHE A 215 8.75 -4.29 -13.95
N GLY A 216 9.10 -5.37 -13.26
CA GLY A 216 10.47 -5.81 -13.10
C GLY A 216 10.98 -6.46 -14.39
N SER A 217 12.21 -6.12 -14.79
CA SER A 217 12.86 -6.71 -15.94
C SER A 217 14.37 -6.83 -15.73
N TYR A 218 14.95 -7.94 -16.18
CA TYR A 218 16.40 -8.12 -16.28
C TYR A 218 17.01 -7.40 -17.49
N TYR A 219 16.17 -6.97 -18.44
CA TYR A 219 16.56 -6.18 -19.61
C TYR A 219 16.12 -4.71 -19.44
N PRO A 220 16.96 -3.73 -19.79
CA PRO A 220 16.90 -2.35 -19.26
C PRO A 220 15.70 -1.51 -19.71
N TRP A 221 14.80 -2.01 -20.55
CA TRP A 221 13.78 -1.19 -21.21
C TRP A 221 12.47 -1.10 -20.41
N ALA A 222 12.00 -2.18 -19.77
CA ALA A 222 10.73 -2.18 -19.04
C ALA A 222 10.81 -1.59 -17.62
N ILE A 223 12.00 -1.54 -17.01
CA ILE A 223 12.20 -0.94 -15.67
C ILE A 223 12.07 0.60 -15.68
N ASN A 224 12.25 1.21 -16.85
CA ASN A 224 12.25 2.67 -17.02
C ASN A 224 10.87 3.23 -17.37
N LEU A 225 9.82 2.43 -17.20
CA LEU A 225 8.45 2.78 -17.56
C LEU A 225 7.52 2.52 -16.37
N LEU A 226 6.59 3.44 -16.16
CA LEU A 226 5.39 3.20 -15.38
C LEU A 226 4.23 2.97 -16.33
N HIS A 227 3.36 2.04 -15.96
CA HIS A 227 2.12 1.77 -16.67
C HIS A 227 0.97 2.14 -15.76
N HIS A 228 0.08 2.98 -16.27
CA HIS A 228 -1.15 3.34 -15.59
C HIS A 228 -2.31 2.63 -16.28
N TYR A 229 -2.89 1.67 -15.57
CA TYR A 229 -4.09 0.96 -15.95
C TYR A 229 -5.30 1.52 -15.21
N GLU A 230 -6.44 1.48 -15.88
CA GLU A 230 -7.74 1.79 -15.32
C GLU A 230 -8.63 0.54 -15.34
N ILE A 231 -9.28 0.27 -14.21
CA ILE A 231 -10.33 -0.74 -14.11
C ILE A 231 -11.66 -0.01 -13.97
N ARG A 232 -12.49 -0.11 -15.01
CA ARG A 232 -13.76 0.61 -15.11
C ARG A 232 -14.90 -0.18 -14.49
N PRO A 233 -15.90 0.46 -13.86
CA PRO A 233 -17.12 -0.21 -13.43
C PRO A 233 -17.81 -0.96 -14.57
N ASN A 234 -18.31 -2.16 -14.28
CA ASN A 234 -19.07 -2.95 -15.25
C ASN A 234 -20.50 -2.40 -15.38
N ARG A 235 -20.86 -1.91 -16.58
CA ARG A 235 -22.21 -1.38 -16.87
C ARG A 235 -23.29 -2.47 -16.76
N PHE A 236 -22.92 -3.74 -16.87
CA PHE A 236 -23.83 -4.89 -16.79
C PHE A 236 -23.87 -5.53 -15.40
N PHE A 237 -23.16 -4.98 -14.41
CA PHE A 237 -23.21 -5.49 -13.05
C PHE A 237 -24.63 -5.32 -12.48
N ASN A 238 -25.19 -6.41 -11.97
CA ASN A 238 -26.43 -6.36 -11.21
C ASN A 238 -26.14 -6.34 -9.71
N ASP A 239 -27.08 -5.83 -8.91
CA ASP A 239 -26.96 -5.75 -7.44
C ASP A 239 -26.96 -7.11 -6.72
N GLY A 240 -26.86 -8.23 -7.46
CA GLY A 240 -26.70 -9.56 -6.91
C GLY A 240 -25.28 -9.85 -6.38
N PRO A 241 -25.04 -11.08 -5.89
CA PRO A 241 -23.73 -11.49 -5.40
C PRO A 241 -22.63 -11.35 -6.46
N ILE A 242 -21.46 -10.89 -6.04
CA ILE A 242 -20.28 -10.84 -6.91
C ILE A 242 -19.84 -12.28 -7.20
N SER A 243 -19.65 -12.58 -8.47
CA SER A 243 -19.23 -13.91 -8.95
C SER A 243 -18.49 -13.78 -10.28
N ALA A 244 -17.92 -14.89 -10.78
CA ALA A 244 -17.22 -14.92 -12.06
C ALA A 244 -18.07 -14.43 -13.25
N VAL A 245 -19.41 -14.52 -13.15
CA VAL A 245 -20.35 -14.07 -14.19
C VAL A 245 -21.02 -12.73 -13.87
N ASN A 246 -20.80 -12.17 -12.68
CA ASN A 246 -21.36 -10.90 -12.23
C ASN A 246 -20.29 -10.09 -11.49
N LEU A 247 -19.33 -9.55 -12.25
CA LEU A 247 -18.23 -8.76 -11.71
C LEU A 247 -18.61 -7.27 -11.65
N PRO A 248 -18.29 -6.54 -10.57
CA PRO A 248 -18.57 -5.11 -10.43
C PRO A 248 -17.69 -4.23 -11.34
N TYR A 249 -16.61 -4.80 -11.87
CA TYR A 249 -15.64 -4.12 -12.74
C TYR A 249 -15.45 -4.89 -14.05
N GLN A 250 -15.04 -4.16 -15.08
CA GLN A 250 -14.67 -4.69 -16.38
C GLN A 250 -13.22 -5.16 -16.36
N PHE A 251 -12.98 -6.32 -16.96
CA PHE A 251 -11.65 -6.87 -17.14
C PHE A 251 -11.47 -7.33 -18.59
N PRO A 252 -10.23 -7.30 -19.14
CA PRO A 252 -8.97 -6.93 -18.48
C PRO A 252 -8.86 -5.42 -18.15
N PRO A 253 -7.95 -5.01 -17.24
CA PRO A 253 -7.66 -3.59 -17.00
C PRO A 253 -7.20 -2.91 -18.30
N VAL A 254 -7.62 -1.67 -18.52
CA VAL A 254 -7.31 -0.92 -19.74
C VAL A 254 -6.06 -0.08 -19.49
N LEU A 255 -5.00 -0.31 -20.26
CA LEU A 255 -3.80 0.54 -20.24
C LEU A 255 -4.17 1.94 -20.74
N GLN A 256 -4.10 2.94 -19.88
CA GLN A 256 -4.38 4.33 -20.23
C GLN A 256 -3.12 5.01 -20.78
N GLU A 257 -1.98 4.82 -20.11
CA GLU A 257 -0.75 5.51 -20.47
C GLU A 257 0.50 4.73 -20.03
N THR A 258 1.60 5.01 -20.72
CA THR A 258 2.95 4.56 -20.36
C THR A 258 3.83 5.77 -20.15
N ILE A 259 4.40 5.90 -18.96
CA ILE A 259 5.11 7.09 -18.49
C ILE A 259 6.59 6.76 -18.38
N ALA A 260 7.46 7.63 -18.92
CA ALA A 260 8.90 7.49 -18.76
C ALA A 260 9.31 7.75 -17.31
N SER A 261 9.93 6.76 -16.67
CA SER A 261 10.40 6.80 -15.29
C SER A 261 11.74 6.06 -15.17
N PRO A 262 12.84 6.68 -15.60
CA PRO A 262 14.17 6.07 -15.64
C PRO A 262 14.66 5.76 -14.23
N VAL A 263 15.04 4.50 -13.98
CA VAL A 263 15.60 4.07 -12.70
C VAL A 263 16.87 3.28 -12.94
N ARG A 264 17.96 3.78 -12.35
CA ARG A 264 19.25 3.08 -12.34
C ARG A 264 19.12 1.73 -11.65
N LEU A 265 19.96 0.80 -12.04
CA LEU A 265 20.06 -0.49 -11.36
C LEU A 265 20.34 -0.25 -9.87
N HIS A 266 19.51 -0.85 -9.01
CA HIS A 266 19.58 -0.72 -7.54
C HIS A 266 19.20 0.65 -6.95
N ALA A 267 18.76 1.62 -7.76
CA ALA A 267 18.23 2.87 -7.21
C ALA A 267 16.87 2.63 -6.55
N THR A 268 16.65 3.32 -5.43
CA THR A 268 15.37 3.28 -4.72
C THR A 268 14.34 4.12 -5.46
N SER A 269 13.16 3.55 -5.66
CA SER A 269 12.00 4.23 -6.25
C SER A 269 10.74 3.88 -5.49
N ASP A 270 9.85 4.84 -5.32
CA ASP A 270 8.55 4.67 -4.69
C ASP A 270 7.44 5.32 -5.52
N LEU A 271 6.19 4.92 -5.27
CA LEU A 271 5.01 5.37 -6.02
C LEU A 271 3.93 5.83 -5.03
N ALA A 272 3.22 6.89 -5.38
CA ALA A 272 1.99 7.30 -4.71
C ALA A 272 0.94 7.68 -5.75
N VAL A 273 -0.32 7.34 -5.48
CA VAL A 273 -1.45 7.71 -6.34
C VAL A 273 -2.57 8.26 -5.47
N GLY A 274 -3.06 9.43 -5.85
CA GLY A 274 -4.14 10.13 -5.17
C GLY A 274 -5.51 9.80 -5.78
N PRO A 275 -6.60 9.95 -5.01
CA PRO A 275 -7.94 9.59 -5.46
C PRO A 275 -8.51 10.48 -6.59
N TYR A 276 -7.95 11.64 -6.88
CA TYR A 276 -8.37 12.57 -7.94
C TYR A 276 -7.51 12.49 -9.21
N GLY A 277 -6.52 11.59 -9.24
CA GLY A 277 -5.78 11.24 -10.45
C GLY A 277 -4.37 11.80 -10.54
N THR A 278 -3.85 12.37 -9.46
CA THR A 278 -2.42 12.66 -9.31
C THR A 278 -1.65 11.37 -9.06
N VAL A 279 -0.61 11.15 -9.85
CA VAL A 279 0.38 10.09 -9.67
C VAL A 279 1.73 10.75 -9.39
N LEU A 280 2.43 10.30 -8.35
CA LEU A 280 3.77 10.74 -7.98
C LEU A 280 4.70 9.55 -7.89
N TRP A 281 5.96 9.77 -8.23
CA TRP A 281 6.98 8.75 -8.11
C TRP A 281 8.36 9.36 -7.89
N THR A 282 9.23 8.57 -7.26
CA THR A 282 10.66 8.86 -7.24
C THR A 282 11.38 7.97 -8.25
N ASP A 283 12.25 8.58 -9.04
CA ASP A 283 13.07 7.87 -10.01
C ASP A 283 14.48 8.50 -10.10
N SER A 284 15.33 7.93 -10.94
CA SER A 284 16.68 8.46 -11.12
C SER A 284 16.62 9.73 -11.96
N HIS A 285 17.41 10.71 -11.54
CA HIS A 285 17.61 11.91 -12.33
C HIS A 285 18.38 11.58 -13.61
N THR A 286 17.90 12.04 -14.77
CA THR A 286 18.53 11.77 -16.09
C THR A 286 19.04 13.00 -16.81
N GLU A 287 18.86 14.19 -16.25
CA GLU A 287 19.28 15.43 -16.90
C GLU A 287 20.72 15.81 -16.50
N ASP A 288 21.39 16.60 -17.33
CA ASP A 288 22.80 17.00 -17.13
C ASP A 288 23.02 18.01 -15.98
N TYR A 289 21.99 18.34 -15.18
CA TYR A 289 22.10 19.39 -14.15
C TYR A 289 23.31 19.20 -13.21
N PHE A 290 23.70 17.96 -12.94
CA PHE A 290 24.79 17.64 -12.02
C PHE A 290 26.08 17.18 -12.70
N ASN A 291 26.13 17.14 -14.03
CA ASN A 291 27.26 16.62 -14.83
C ASN A 291 27.72 15.19 -14.46
N HIS A 292 26.90 14.42 -13.74
CA HIS A 292 27.18 13.06 -13.31
C HIS A 292 25.90 12.21 -13.35
N ALA A 293 25.96 11.04 -14.00
CA ALA A 293 24.81 10.17 -14.20
C ALA A 293 24.66 9.09 -13.11
N ASP A 294 25.60 8.99 -12.17
CA ASP A 294 25.73 7.90 -11.20
C ASP A 294 24.97 8.12 -9.88
N ARG A 295 24.56 9.35 -9.59
CA ARG A 295 23.79 9.72 -8.38
C ARG A 295 22.65 10.68 -8.67
N GLY A 296 21.73 10.81 -7.73
CA GLY A 296 20.62 11.77 -7.75
C GLY A 296 19.27 11.14 -8.05
N GLN A 297 18.26 11.67 -7.38
CA GLN A 297 16.85 11.31 -7.51
C GLN A 297 16.02 12.53 -7.91
N ARG A 298 14.90 12.30 -8.58
CA ARG A 298 13.87 13.31 -8.79
C ARG A 298 12.52 12.79 -8.30
N LEU A 299 11.71 13.73 -7.82
CA LEU A 299 10.29 13.54 -7.57
C LEU A 299 9.58 14.04 -8.82
N ALA A 300 8.99 13.12 -9.55
CA ALA A 300 8.20 13.41 -10.71
C ALA A 300 6.73 13.06 -10.45
N GLY A 301 5.85 13.65 -11.24
CA GLY A 301 4.43 13.34 -11.16
C GLY A 301 3.66 13.78 -12.37
N ARG A 302 2.40 13.39 -12.35
CA ARG A 302 1.47 13.63 -13.44
C ARG A 302 0.06 13.68 -12.90
N PHE A 303 -0.70 14.64 -13.39
CA PHE A 303 -2.13 14.73 -13.14
C PHE A 303 -2.88 14.20 -14.37
N SER A 304 -3.69 13.16 -14.19
CA SER A 304 -4.55 12.65 -15.27
C SER A 304 -5.83 13.48 -15.34
N THR A 305 -5.88 14.43 -16.27
CA THR A 305 -7.00 15.38 -16.44
C THR A 305 -8.28 14.76 -17.04
N TYR A 306 -8.50 13.45 -16.94
CA TYR A 306 -9.63 12.76 -17.60
C TYR A 306 -10.97 13.03 -16.88
N ILE A 307 -11.43 14.27 -16.99
CA ILE A 307 -12.80 14.75 -16.77
C ILE A 307 -13.35 15.05 -18.17
N GLY A 308 -13.50 14.00 -18.98
CA GLY A 308 -14.46 14.04 -20.07
C GLY A 308 -15.80 13.61 -19.50
N ASP A 309 -16.66 14.57 -19.17
CA ASP A 309 -18.10 14.33 -18.93
C ASP A 309 -18.87 14.08 -20.25
N GLY A 310 -18.16 13.98 -21.37
CA GLY A 310 -18.73 13.72 -22.70
C GLY A 310 -18.94 12.23 -22.93
N ASP A 311 -20.20 11.87 -23.20
CA ASP A 311 -20.66 10.57 -23.64
C ASP A 311 -19.74 9.94 -24.70
N ASP A 312 -19.31 8.69 -24.44
CA ASP A 312 -19.03 7.62 -25.42
C ASP A 312 -18.28 7.96 -26.72
N ASP A 313 -17.47 9.02 -26.77
CA ASP A 313 -16.45 9.15 -27.80
C ASP A 313 -15.41 8.07 -27.50
N GLU A 314 -15.51 6.95 -28.24
CA GLU A 314 -14.48 5.92 -28.34
C GLU A 314 -13.18 6.61 -28.76
N VAL A 315 -12.42 7.07 -27.78
CA VAL A 315 -11.09 7.61 -28.02
C VAL A 315 -10.28 6.46 -28.59
N GLU A 316 -9.98 6.55 -29.88
CA GLU A 316 -9.19 5.56 -30.59
C GLU A 316 -7.89 5.33 -29.82
N LEU A 317 -7.75 4.13 -29.26
CA LEU A 317 -6.63 3.70 -28.43
C LEU A 317 -5.26 3.89 -29.13
N SER A 318 -5.24 4.04 -30.46
CA SER A 318 -4.00 4.17 -31.23
C SER A 318 -3.20 5.44 -30.93
N ASP A 319 -3.84 6.54 -30.52
CA ASP A 319 -3.14 7.81 -30.32
C ASP A 319 -2.64 8.03 -28.88
N GLN A 320 -3.14 7.25 -27.91
CA GLN A 320 -2.77 7.39 -26.49
C GLN A 320 -1.68 6.43 -26.02
N ILE A 321 -1.46 5.31 -26.72
CA ILE A 321 -0.54 4.25 -26.29
C ILE A 321 0.95 4.69 -26.31
N ALA A 322 1.29 5.80 -26.98
CA ALA A 322 2.69 6.22 -27.19
C ALA A 322 3.04 7.63 -26.73
N THR A 323 2.24 8.27 -25.87
CA THR A 323 2.68 9.57 -25.32
C THR A 323 3.56 9.33 -24.11
N ALA A 324 4.88 9.39 -24.32
CA ALA A 324 5.87 9.79 -23.31
C ALA A 324 5.57 11.23 -22.89
N SER A 325 4.39 11.41 -22.32
CA SER A 325 3.81 12.69 -21.99
C SER A 325 4.61 13.30 -20.84
N ALA A 326 4.79 14.61 -20.92
CA ALA A 326 5.63 15.35 -19.99
C ALA A 326 5.17 15.08 -18.55
N ALA A 327 6.04 14.48 -17.74
CA ALA A 327 5.90 14.47 -16.29
C ALA A 327 6.36 15.83 -15.76
N SER A 328 5.67 16.34 -14.74
CA SER A 328 6.14 17.48 -13.97
C SER A 328 7.22 17.02 -12.99
N VAL A 329 8.29 17.79 -12.85
CA VAL A 329 9.32 17.57 -11.83
C VAL A 329 9.05 18.54 -10.68
N TYR A 330 8.80 17.99 -9.49
CA TYR A 330 8.47 18.77 -8.29
C TYR A 330 9.70 19.05 -7.43
N ALA A 331 10.64 18.10 -7.38
CA ALA A 331 11.88 18.25 -6.64
C ALA A 331 12.97 17.35 -7.22
N TYR A 332 14.22 17.67 -6.91
CA TYR A 332 15.38 16.83 -7.18
C TYR A 332 16.36 16.91 -6.01
N GLN A 333 17.19 15.89 -5.88
CA GLN A 333 18.30 15.88 -4.93
C GLN A 333 19.50 15.10 -5.51
N GLU A 334 20.71 15.50 -5.12
CA GLU A 334 21.95 14.83 -5.57
C GLU A 334 22.15 13.45 -4.91
N GLU A 335 21.61 13.24 -3.72
CA GLU A 335 21.76 12.01 -2.94
C GLU A 335 20.63 11.03 -3.26
N ASP A 336 20.93 9.72 -3.24
CA ASP A 336 19.92 8.67 -3.41
C ASP A 336 19.28 8.29 -2.06
N SER A 337 18.84 9.30 -1.30
CA SER A 337 18.36 9.13 0.08
C SER A 337 16.84 9.00 0.22
N TRP A 338 16.04 9.37 -0.79
CA TRP A 338 14.59 9.22 -0.73
C TRP A 338 14.20 7.76 -0.85
N VAL A 339 13.42 7.29 0.13
CA VAL A 339 12.98 5.91 0.24
C VAL A 339 11.47 5.76 0.15
N ARG A 340 10.71 6.83 0.42
CA ARG A 340 9.24 6.81 0.44
C ARG A 340 8.64 8.11 -0.06
N VAL A 341 7.51 7.99 -0.76
CA VAL A 341 6.65 9.11 -1.15
C VAL A 341 5.21 8.85 -0.67
N ALA A 342 4.59 9.88 -0.09
CA ALA A 342 3.17 9.85 0.26
C ALA A 342 2.49 11.12 -0.28
N LEU A 343 1.21 10.99 -0.62
CA LEU A 343 0.42 12.03 -1.26
C LEU A 343 -0.86 12.27 -0.48
N ASP A 344 -1.06 13.51 -0.05
CA ASP A 344 -2.38 14.03 0.32
C ASP A 344 -2.84 14.97 -0.79
N GLU A 345 -3.58 14.41 -1.74
CA GLU A 345 -4.08 15.16 -2.87
C GLU A 345 -5.20 16.14 -2.48
N ALA A 346 -5.92 15.89 -1.38
CA ALA A 346 -6.99 16.80 -0.93
C ALA A 346 -6.40 18.09 -0.35
N GLU A 347 -5.27 18.00 0.34
CA GLU A 347 -4.55 19.15 0.89
C GLU A 347 -3.44 19.68 -0.03
N GLY A 348 -3.16 19.03 -1.17
CA GLY A 348 -2.10 19.43 -2.09
C GLY A 348 -0.69 19.25 -1.51
N ARG A 349 -0.48 18.19 -0.72
CA ARG A 349 0.78 17.95 0.00
C ARG A 349 1.47 16.67 -0.43
N ILE A 350 2.80 16.71 -0.46
CA ILE A 350 3.67 15.58 -0.75
C ILE A 350 4.63 15.41 0.42
N ALA A 351 4.71 14.20 0.97
CA ALA A 351 5.71 13.85 1.97
C ALA A 351 6.77 12.94 1.35
N LEU A 352 8.04 13.31 1.53
CA LEU A 352 9.21 12.55 1.10
C LEU A 352 9.99 12.06 2.32
N GLY A 353 10.06 10.74 2.49
CA GLY A 353 10.84 10.11 3.55
C GLY A 353 12.26 9.78 3.09
N ARG A 354 13.25 10.09 3.93
CA ARG A 354 14.66 9.74 3.73
C ARG A 354 15.10 8.55 4.59
N ASP A 355 16.19 7.91 4.20
CA ASP A 355 16.80 6.78 4.92
C ASP A 355 17.43 7.17 6.29
N ASP A 356 17.77 8.45 6.46
CA ASP A 356 18.21 9.05 7.73
C ASP A 356 17.06 9.40 8.69
N GLY A 357 15.81 9.20 8.26
CA GLY A 357 14.59 9.49 9.02
C GLY A 357 14.06 10.92 8.87
N VAL A 358 14.71 11.78 8.08
CA VAL A 358 14.19 13.12 7.77
C VAL A 358 12.97 12.99 6.84
N ILE A 359 11.94 13.79 7.11
CA ILE A 359 10.74 13.89 6.27
C ILE A 359 10.66 15.32 5.73
N SER A 360 10.63 15.45 4.40
CA SER A 360 10.40 16.72 3.72
C SER A 360 8.93 16.81 3.30
N ILE A 361 8.29 17.93 3.58
CA ILE A 361 6.92 18.23 3.13
C ILE A 361 7.00 19.27 2.02
N LEU A 362 6.38 18.97 0.89
CA LEU A 362 6.22 19.87 -0.25
C LEU A 362 4.74 20.19 -0.42
N GLU A 363 4.45 21.38 -0.90
CA GLU A 363 3.11 21.79 -1.32
C GLU A 363 3.11 21.91 -2.84
N PHE A 364 2.08 21.38 -3.49
CA PHE A 364 1.88 21.53 -4.92
C PHE A 364 0.47 22.10 -5.14
N ILE A 365 0.40 23.43 -5.24
CA ILE A 365 -0.80 24.17 -5.67
C ILE A 365 -0.44 25.01 -6.89
#